data_AF-M1H5F4-F1
#
_entry.id   AF-M1H5F4-F1
#
_cell.length_a   1.000
_cell.length_b   1.000
_cell.length_c   1.000
_cell.angle_alpha   90.00
_cell.angle_beta   90.00
_cell.angle_gamma   90.00
#
_symmetry.space_group_name_H-M   'P 1'
#
loop_
_entity.id
_entity.type
_entity.pdbx_description
1 polymer ?
#
loop_
_entity_poly.entity_id
_entity_poly.type
_entity_poly.pdbx_seq_one_letter_code
_entity_poly.pdbx_strand_id
1 'polypeptide(L)'
;SQNHGFAVDSSRMPAGWEELFVNLNDGTNEGIVHERYPYFSVQFHPEHTAGPADLEVLFDVFLEMVRDGGEGGVRERLDERLRFVPPVPIVTERPTKVLILGSGGLSIGQAGEFDYSGSQAIKALREERIQTVLINPNIATVQTSKGLADKVYFLPLTRQYVEQVIRAERPGGILVTFGGQTALNCGVELERAGVFARYGVRIMGTPIQSIIETEDRQLFADRVAEIGEQVAPSAAVYSVEQAMEAADRIGYPVMARAAFSLGGLGSGFACNADELRSLATQALA
;
A
#
# COMPACT_ATOMS: atom_id res chain seq x y z
N SER A 1 -14.38 12.03 -14.67
CA SER A 1 -14.74 13.39 -14.14
C SER A 1 -16.21 13.66 -14.48
N GLN A 2 -16.86 14.65 -13.85
CA GLN A 2 -18.28 14.97 -14.10
C GLN A 2 -18.47 16.47 -14.26
N ASN A 3 -19.37 16.89 -15.15
CA ASN A 3 -19.79 18.27 -15.28
C ASN A 3 -21.21 18.35 -15.86
N HIS A 4 -22.21 18.03 -15.05
CA HIS A 4 -23.62 18.08 -15.40
C HIS A 4 -24.44 18.67 -14.25
N GLY A 5 -25.58 19.30 -14.58
CA GLY A 5 -26.53 19.86 -13.60
C GLY A 5 -27.91 19.21 -13.62
N PHE A 6 -28.07 18.17 -14.44
CA PHE A 6 -29.28 17.36 -14.56
C PHE A 6 -28.88 15.89 -14.42
N ALA A 7 -29.79 15.06 -13.91
CA ALA A 7 -29.58 13.63 -13.71
C ALA A 7 -30.80 12.82 -14.16
N VAL A 8 -30.57 11.54 -14.47
CA VAL A 8 -31.64 10.59 -14.80
C VAL A 8 -32.33 10.11 -13.53
N ASP A 9 -33.67 10.05 -13.55
CA ASP A 9 -34.48 9.49 -12.46
C ASP A 9 -34.57 7.97 -12.58
N SER A 10 -33.74 7.26 -11.82
CA SER A 10 -33.69 5.79 -11.79
C SER A 10 -35.00 5.14 -11.36
N SER A 11 -35.85 5.84 -10.60
CA SER A 11 -37.12 5.30 -10.11
C SER A 11 -38.17 5.11 -11.21
N ARG A 12 -37.95 5.67 -12.40
CA ARG A 12 -38.88 5.69 -13.53
C ARG A 12 -38.29 5.10 -14.81
N MET A 13 -37.35 4.17 -14.68
CA MET A 13 -36.72 3.57 -15.86
C MET A 13 -37.72 2.73 -16.68
N PRO A 14 -37.76 2.92 -18.01
CA PRO A 14 -38.58 2.09 -18.90
C PRO A 14 -38.15 0.62 -18.85
N ALA A 15 -39.07 -0.28 -19.21
CA ALA A 15 -38.76 -1.70 -19.32
C ALA A 15 -37.58 -1.95 -20.29
N GLY A 16 -36.66 -2.83 -19.89
CA GLY A 16 -35.46 -3.18 -20.65
C GLY A 16 -34.24 -2.30 -20.37
N TRP A 17 -34.36 -1.28 -19.51
CA TRP A 17 -33.24 -0.44 -19.07
C TRP A 17 -32.93 -0.65 -17.60
N GLU A 18 -31.65 -0.72 -17.28
CA GLU A 18 -31.12 -0.92 -15.93
C GLU A 18 -30.03 0.09 -15.58
N GLU A 19 -29.86 0.38 -14.28
CA GLU A 19 -28.75 1.20 -13.81
C GLU A 19 -27.42 0.47 -14.03
N LEU A 20 -26.45 1.21 -14.55
CA LEU A 20 -25.10 0.70 -14.80
C LEU A 20 -24.12 1.19 -13.74
N PHE A 21 -24.13 2.50 -13.46
CA PHE A 21 -23.30 3.13 -12.44
C PHE A 21 -24.17 3.98 -11.51
N VAL A 22 -23.76 4.08 -10.25
CA VAL A 22 -24.43 4.88 -9.21
C VAL A 22 -23.38 5.70 -8.46
N ASN A 23 -23.72 6.95 -8.17
CA ASN A 23 -22.88 7.82 -7.36
C ASN A 23 -22.87 7.37 -5.90
N LEU A 24 -21.69 7.09 -5.34
CA LEU A 24 -21.58 6.63 -3.96
C LEU A 24 -21.86 7.71 -2.90
N ASN A 25 -21.84 9.00 -3.27
CA ASN A 25 -22.07 10.10 -2.34
C ASN A 25 -23.56 10.43 -2.16
N ASP A 26 -24.31 10.48 -3.27
CA ASP A 26 -25.70 10.95 -3.26
C ASP A 26 -26.71 9.94 -3.85
N GLY A 27 -26.24 8.80 -4.36
CA GLY A 27 -27.09 7.74 -4.92
C GLY A 27 -27.71 8.09 -6.29
N THR A 28 -27.27 9.17 -6.94
CA THR A 28 -27.78 9.54 -8.26
C THR A 28 -27.28 8.59 -9.36
N ASN A 29 -28.06 8.51 -10.45
CA ASN A 29 -27.70 7.68 -11.61
C ASN A 29 -26.45 8.23 -12.30
N GLU A 30 -25.50 7.34 -12.57
CA GLU A 30 -24.25 7.67 -13.26
C GLU A 30 -24.07 6.91 -14.59
N GLY A 31 -25.07 6.13 -14.97
CA GLY A 31 -25.07 5.38 -16.21
C GLY A 31 -26.25 4.42 -16.31
N ILE A 32 -26.60 4.09 -17.54
CA ILE A 32 -27.70 3.19 -17.87
C ILE A 32 -27.24 2.19 -18.93
N VAL A 33 -27.82 1.00 -18.93
CA VAL A 33 -27.57 -0.06 -19.89
C VAL A 33 -28.88 -0.73 -20.29
N HIS A 34 -28.99 -1.14 -21.55
CA HIS A 34 -30.13 -1.90 -22.03
C HIS A 34 -29.88 -3.41 -21.86
N GLU A 35 -30.87 -4.16 -21.37
CA GLU A 35 -30.74 -5.60 -21.08
C GLU A 35 -30.41 -6.45 -22.32
N ARG A 36 -31.05 -6.14 -23.45
CA ARG A 36 -30.93 -6.91 -24.70
C ARG A 36 -30.04 -6.30 -25.78
N TYR A 37 -30.07 -4.98 -25.95
CA TYR A 37 -29.40 -4.29 -27.06
C TYR A 37 -28.06 -3.71 -26.60
N PRO A 38 -27.09 -3.50 -27.49
CA PRO A 38 -25.75 -2.99 -27.15
C PRO A 38 -25.75 -1.47 -26.87
N TYR A 39 -26.69 -1.03 -26.03
CA TYR A 39 -26.87 0.37 -25.68
C TYR A 39 -26.47 0.58 -24.23
N PHE A 40 -25.56 1.51 -24.02
CA PHE A 40 -25.22 1.99 -22.70
C PHE A 40 -24.86 3.48 -22.77
N SER A 41 -24.95 4.15 -21.64
CA SER A 41 -24.50 5.52 -21.46
C SER A 41 -23.91 5.67 -20.08
N VAL A 42 -22.98 6.61 -19.96
CA VAL A 42 -22.44 7.07 -18.69
C VAL A 42 -22.72 8.56 -18.53
N GLN A 43 -22.89 9.01 -17.29
CA GLN A 43 -23.16 10.40 -16.95
C GLN A 43 -21.86 11.21 -16.75
N PHE A 44 -20.78 10.51 -16.42
CA PHE A 44 -19.43 11.04 -16.30
C PHE A 44 -18.67 11.02 -17.65
N HIS A 45 -17.51 11.66 -17.64
CA HIS A 45 -16.58 11.83 -18.75
C HIS A 45 -15.44 10.81 -18.63
N PRO A 46 -15.48 9.68 -19.38
CA PRO A 46 -14.40 8.69 -19.39
C PRO A 46 -13.17 9.14 -20.18
N GLU A 47 -13.28 10.19 -21.01
CA GLU A 47 -12.19 10.78 -21.78
C GLU A 47 -11.18 11.56 -20.92
N HIS A 48 -11.42 11.64 -19.60
CA HIS A 48 -10.43 12.00 -18.57
C HIS A 48 -9.62 13.30 -18.79
N THR A 49 -9.97 14.16 -19.75
CA THR A 49 -9.24 15.41 -19.99
C THR A 49 -9.43 16.35 -18.80
N ALA A 50 -8.45 16.36 -17.89
CA ALA A 50 -8.50 16.92 -16.54
C ALA A 50 -9.20 16.07 -15.45
N GLY A 51 -9.27 14.74 -15.62
CA GLY A 51 -9.78 13.77 -14.64
C GLY A 51 -8.96 12.47 -14.60
N PRO A 52 -9.31 11.51 -13.73
CA PRO A 52 -8.64 10.20 -13.69
C PRO A 52 -8.95 9.37 -14.95
N ALA A 53 -7.96 8.60 -15.39
CA ALA A 53 -7.99 7.73 -16.58
C ALA A 53 -8.69 6.37 -16.35
N ASP A 54 -9.21 6.14 -15.14
CA ASP A 54 -9.64 4.82 -14.64
C ASP A 54 -10.74 4.14 -15.47
N LEU A 55 -11.49 4.89 -16.28
CA LEU A 55 -12.64 4.40 -17.05
C LEU A 55 -12.48 4.56 -18.57
N GLU A 56 -11.25 4.74 -19.07
CA GLU A 56 -10.95 4.70 -20.51
C GLU A 56 -11.36 3.37 -21.15
N VAL A 57 -11.36 2.27 -20.38
CA VAL A 57 -11.78 0.93 -20.83
C VAL A 57 -13.20 0.89 -21.40
N LEU A 58 -14.06 1.87 -21.08
CA LEU A 58 -15.38 1.99 -21.68
C LEU A 58 -15.32 2.20 -23.20
N PHE A 59 -14.29 2.88 -23.70
CA PHE A 59 -14.07 3.04 -25.14
C PHE A 59 -13.69 1.71 -25.80
N ASP A 60 -12.86 0.90 -25.15
CA ASP A 60 -12.49 -0.43 -25.68
C ASP A 60 -13.73 -1.33 -25.77
N VAL A 61 -14.55 -1.36 -24.73
CA VAL A 61 -15.82 -2.12 -24.74
C VAL A 61 -16.74 -1.63 -25.85
N PHE A 62 -16.86 -0.31 -26.04
CA PHE A 62 -17.64 0.25 -27.14
C PHE A 62 -17.11 -0.19 -28.52
N LEU A 63 -15.80 -0.12 -28.74
CA LEU A 63 -15.20 -0.51 -30.03
C LEU A 63 -15.35 -2.01 -30.31
N GLU A 64 -15.25 -2.86 -29.28
CA GLU A 64 -15.48 -4.29 -29.38
C GLU A 64 -16.93 -4.61 -29.77
N MET A 65 -17.91 -3.95 -29.14
CA MET A 65 -19.31 -4.13 -29.51
C MET A 65 -19.58 -3.77 -30.97
N VAL A 66 -18.96 -2.71 -31.48
CA VAL A 66 -19.09 -2.32 -32.89
C VAL A 66 -18.48 -3.37 -33.82
N ARG A 67 -17.33 -3.96 -33.45
CA ARG A 67 -16.66 -5.02 -34.23
C ARG A 67 -17.46 -6.31 -34.25
N ASP A 68 -18.05 -6.68 -33.13
CA ASP A 68 -18.79 -7.94 -32.95
C ASP A 68 -20.26 -7.84 -33.41
N GLY A 69 -20.65 -6.74 -34.05
CA GLY A 69 -22.02 -6.52 -34.54
C GLY A 69 -23.07 -6.41 -33.42
N GLY A 70 -22.65 -6.11 -32.20
CA GLY A 70 -23.52 -6.05 -31.02
C GLY A 70 -23.91 -7.41 -30.46
N GLU A 71 -23.20 -8.49 -30.81
CA GLU A 71 -23.38 -9.80 -30.17
C GLU A 71 -22.78 -9.82 -28.74
N GLY A 72 -23.55 -10.32 -27.77
CA GLY A 72 -23.19 -10.33 -26.35
C GLY A 72 -23.68 -9.08 -25.60
N GLY A 73 -24.02 -9.24 -24.32
CA GLY A 73 -24.54 -8.14 -23.50
C GLY A 73 -23.42 -7.19 -23.02
N VAL A 74 -23.74 -5.89 -22.99
CA VAL A 74 -22.78 -4.84 -22.60
C VAL A 74 -22.39 -4.97 -21.14
N ARG A 75 -23.37 -5.31 -20.29
CA ARG A 75 -23.18 -5.46 -18.85
C ARG A 75 -22.16 -6.54 -18.54
N GLU A 76 -22.28 -7.70 -19.17
CA GLU A 76 -21.37 -8.83 -18.96
C GLU A 76 -19.94 -8.46 -19.34
N ARG A 77 -19.74 -7.79 -20.48
CA ARG A 77 -18.42 -7.32 -20.91
C ARG A 77 -17.82 -6.31 -19.93
N LEU A 78 -18.63 -5.36 -19.45
CA LEU A 78 -18.20 -4.38 -18.46
C LEU A 78 -17.88 -5.04 -17.11
N ASP A 79 -18.73 -5.96 -16.65
CA ASP A 79 -18.50 -6.72 -15.42
C ASP A 79 -17.22 -7.55 -15.52
N GLU A 80 -16.92 -8.15 -16.67
CA GLU A 80 -15.67 -8.89 -16.88
C GLU A 80 -14.44 -7.98 -16.85
N ARG A 81 -14.51 -6.80 -17.48
CA ARG A 81 -13.39 -5.85 -17.57
C ARG A 81 -13.12 -5.09 -16.28
N LEU A 82 -14.17 -4.74 -15.55
CA LEU A 82 -14.09 -3.94 -14.32
C LEU A 82 -13.98 -4.82 -13.07
N ARG A 83 -14.21 -6.13 -13.17
CA ARG A 83 -14.10 -7.05 -12.04
C ARG A 83 -12.64 -7.19 -11.62
N PHE A 84 -12.37 -6.70 -10.42
CA PHE A 84 -11.15 -7.03 -9.71
C PHE A 84 -11.28 -8.41 -9.06
N VAL A 85 -10.47 -9.37 -9.52
CA VAL A 85 -10.28 -10.66 -8.85
C VAL A 85 -8.95 -10.62 -8.10
N PRO A 86 -8.96 -10.57 -6.77
CA PRO A 86 -7.72 -10.50 -6.02
C PRO A 86 -6.94 -11.83 -6.18
N PRO A 87 -5.60 -11.78 -6.36
CA PRO A 87 -4.79 -12.99 -6.53
C PRO A 87 -4.76 -13.85 -5.26
N VAL A 88 -5.03 -13.26 -4.10
CA VAL A 88 -5.17 -13.94 -2.82
C VAL A 88 -6.56 -13.62 -2.25
N PRO A 89 -7.31 -14.61 -1.71
CA PRO A 89 -8.62 -14.35 -1.12
C PRO A 89 -8.55 -13.26 -0.04
N ILE A 90 -9.41 -12.25 -0.16
CA ILE A 90 -9.55 -11.20 0.85
C ILE A 90 -10.18 -11.84 2.09
N VAL A 91 -9.43 -11.85 3.19
CA VAL A 91 -9.92 -12.39 4.45
C VAL A 91 -10.82 -11.36 5.13
N THR A 92 -12.11 -11.67 5.21
CA THR A 92 -13.12 -10.78 5.80
C THR A 92 -13.28 -10.97 7.31
N GLU A 93 -12.77 -12.08 7.85
CA GLU A 93 -12.84 -12.36 9.29
C GLU A 93 -11.92 -11.42 10.08
N ARG A 94 -12.53 -10.61 10.94
CA ARG A 94 -11.82 -9.62 11.75
C ARG A 94 -11.25 -10.27 13.01
N PRO A 95 -9.97 -10.01 13.34
CA PRO A 95 -9.39 -10.50 14.59
C PRO A 95 -10.03 -9.78 15.79
N THR A 96 -10.19 -10.49 16.90
CA THR A 96 -10.71 -9.92 18.15
C THR A 96 -9.66 -9.11 18.91
N LYS A 97 -8.37 -9.39 18.67
CA LYS A 97 -7.22 -8.71 19.28
C LYS A 97 -6.14 -8.44 18.25
N VAL A 98 -5.65 -7.21 18.20
CA VAL A 98 -4.59 -6.75 17.30
C VAL A 98 -3.42 -6.16 18.09
N LEU A 99 -2.21 -6.58 17.71
CA LEU A 99 -0.96 -6.00 18.19
C LEU A 99 -0.50 -4.90 17.22
N ILE A 100 -0.09 -3.77 17.76
CA ILE A 100 0.42 -2.63 17.00
C ILE A 100 1.86 -2.38 17.44
N LEU A 101 2.78 -2.32 16.47
CA LEU A 101 4.14 -1.89 16.71
C LEU A 101 4.22 -0.37 16.52
N GLY A 102 4.52 0.36 17.59
CA GLY A 102 4.71 1.81 17.55
C GLY A 102 6.03 2.21 16.90
N SER A 103 6.38 3.49 16.96
CA SER A 103 7.58 4.03 16.32
C SER A 103 8.90 3.82 17.06
N GLY A 104 8.84 3.50 18.35
CA GLY A 104 10.04 3.54 19.17
C GLY A 104 10.49 4.97 19.45
N GLY A 105 11.78 5.12 19.75
CA GLY A 105 12.38 6.43 20.05
C GLY A 105 12.38 7.36 18.83
N LEU A 106 12.20 8.65 19.09
CA LEU A 106 12.30 9.67 18.04
C LEU A 106 13.73 9.71 17.51
N SER A 107 13.86 9.57 16.18
CA SER A 107 15.13 9.64 15.47
C SER A 107 15.00 10.59 14.28
N ILE A 108 16.11 11.16 13.80
CA ILE A 108 16.08 11.97 12.59
C ILE A 108 15.60 11.09 11.43
N GLY A 109 14.56 11.54 10.70
CA GLY A 109 13.90 10.74 9.65
C GLY A 109 12.80 9.79 10.14
N GLN A 110 12.56 9.70 11.46
CA GLN A 110 11.47 8.94 12.05
C GLN A 110 10.92 9.68 13.28
N ALA A 111 9.98 10.61 13.03
CA ALA A 111 9.54 11.57 14.03
C ALA A 111 8.10 11.28 14.55
N GLY A 112 7.36 12.35 14.85
CA GLY A 112 6.03 12.27 15.46
C GLY A 112 4.92 11.81 14.52
N GLU A 113 5.15 11.67 13.21
CA GLU A 113 4.11 11.23 12.26
C GLU A 113 3.55 9.84 12.59
N PHE A 114 4.37 8.99 13.20
CA PHE A 114 4.00 7.63 13.58
C PHE A 114 3.26 7.57 14.93
N ASP A 115 3.48 8.55 15.82
CA ASP A 115 2.66 8.71 17.02
C ASP A 115 1.21 9.03 16.61
N TYR A 116 1.04 9.97 15.67
CA TYR A 116 -0.26 10.30 15.10
C TYR A 116 -0.88 9.12 14.36
N SER A 117 -0.15 8.52 13.41
CA SER A 117 -0.68 7.43 12.57
C SER A 117 -1.05 6.19 13.40
N GLY A 118 -0.20 5.82 14.36
CA GLY A 118 -0.49 4.73 15.28
C GLY A 118 -1.70 5.01 16.18
N SER A 119 -1.92 6.26 16.58
CA SER A 119 -3.11 6.66 17.34
C SER A 119 -4.40 6.56 16.51
N GLN A 120 -4.36 6.92 15.22
CA GLN A 120 -5.48 6.72 14.30
C GLN A 120 -5.80 5.23 14.10
N ALA A 121 -4.78 4.38 13.98
CA ALA A 121 -4.96 2.94 13.88
C ALA A 121 -5.66 2.36 15.13
N ILE A 122 -5.24 2.79 16.34
CA ILE A 122 -5.91 2.39 17.59
C ILE A 122 -7.37 2.85 17.61
N LYS A 123 -7.65 4.09 17.18
CA LYS A 123 -9.01 4.63 17.11
C LYS A 123 -9.90 3.80 16.18
N ALA A 124 -9.43 3.50 14.96
CA ALA A 124 -10.17 2.70 13.99
C ALA A 124 -10.47 1.29 14.52
N LEU A 125 -9.49 0.63 15.14
CA LEU A 125 -9.68 -0.68 15.76
C LEU A 125 -10.70 -0.64 16.90
N ARG A 126 -10.70 0.43 17.70
CA ARG A 126 -11.67 0.63 18.78
C ARG A 126 -13.09 0.81 18.26
N GLU A 127 -13.29 1.59 17.19
CA GLU A 127 -14.61 1.77 16.55
C GLU A 127 -15.19 0.42 16.09
N GLU A 128 -14.33 -0.49 15.64
CA GLU A 128 -14.68 -1.85 15.25
C GLU A 128 -14.69 -2.87 16.41
N ARG A 129 -14.57 -2.41 17.66
CA ARG A 129 -14.57 -3.22 18.90
C ARG A 129 -13.47 -4.29 18.94
N ILE A 130 -12.33 -4.01 18.32
CA ILE A 130 -11.16 -4.88 18.32
C ILE A 130 -10.25 -4.47 19.49
N GLN A 131 -9.83 -5.44 20.30
CA GLN A 131 -8.92 -5.20 21.43
C GLN A 131 -7.53 -4.83 20.91
N THR A 132 -6.94 -3.79 21.47
CA THR A 132 -5.65 -3.22 21.03
C THR A 132 -4.54 -3.46 22.05
N VAL A 133 -3.44 -4.03 21.57
CA VAL A 133 -2.18 -4.12 22.32
C VAL A 133 -1.14 -3.29 21.58
N LEU A 134 -0.48 -2.38 22.28
CA LEU A 134 0.59 -1.54 21.73
C LEU A 134 1.93 -1.91 22.33
N ILE A 135 2.98 -2.00 21.51
CA ILE A 135 4.37 -1.95 21.97
C ILE A 135 4.98 -0.64 21.49
N ASN A 136 5.39 0.22 22.41
CA ASN A 136 6.16 1.41 22.10
C ASN A 136 7.04 1.80 23.31
N PRO A 137 8.38 1.79 23.20
CA PRO A 137 9.27 2.18 24.29
C PRO A 137 9.28 3.70 24.55
N ASN A 138 8.76 4.52 23.63
CA ASN A 138 8.76 5.97 23.79
C ASN A 138 7.58 6.45 24.65
N ILE A 139 7.90 6.76 25.91
CA ILE A 139 6.95 7.25 26.92
C ILE A 139 6.39 8.65 26.63
N ALA A 140 7.00 9.41 25.72
CA ALA A 140 6.62 10.78 25.42
C ALA A 140 5.74 10.87 24.17
N THR A 141 4.79 9.93 24.03
CA THR A 141 3.89 9.82 22.87
C THR A 141 2.42 9.86 23.29
N VAL A 142 1.57 10.44 22.44
CA VAL A 142 0.11 10.37 22.64
C VAL A 142 -0.36 8.92 22.52
N GLN A 143 0.26 8.13 21.66
CA GLN A 143 -0.02 6.72 21.42
C GLN A 143 0.00 5.88 22.71
N THR A 144 0.88 6.22 23.65
CA THR A 144 1.05 5.50 24.92
C THR A 144 0.22 6.10 26.07
N SER A 145 -0.61 7.10 25.78
CA SER A 145 -1.48 7.74 26.78
C SER A 145 -2.52 6.76 27.32
N LYS A 146 -2.81 6.90 28.62
CA LYS A 146 -3.74 6.00 29.32
C LYS A 146 -5.13 6.04 28.66
N GLY A 147 -5.64 4.86 28.31
CA GLY A 147 -6.98 4.69 27.75
C GLY A 147 -7.06 4.85 26.24
N LEU A 148 -5.96 5.11 25.53
CA LEU A 148 -5.97 5.07 24.07
C LEU A 148 -5.98 3.62 23.58
N ALA A 149 -4.89 2.87 23.82
CA ALA A 149 -4.87 1.42 23.65
C ALA A 149 -5.36 0.71 24.92
N ASP A 150 -5.88 -0.52 24.78
CA ASP A 150 -6.36 -1.31 25.93
C ASP A 150 -5.19 -1.80 26.80
N LYS A 151 -4.05 -2.10 26.16
CA LYS A 151 -2.82 -2.48 26.85
C LYS A 151 -1.59 -1.91 26.15
N VAL A 152 -0.66 -1.37 26.93
CA VAL A 152 0.59 -0.77 26.44
C VAL A 152 1.79 -1.49 27.06
N TYR A 153 2.76 -1.82 26.23
CA TYR A 153 4.06 -2.38 26.60
C TYR A 153 5.17 -1.39 26.26
N PHE A 154 5.88 -0.92 27.29
CA PHE A 154 7.08 -0.11 27.14
C PHE A 154 8.31 -1.01 26.98
N LEU A 155 8.39 -1.69 25.84
CA LEU A 155 9.46 -2.64 25.52
C LEU A 155 10.16 -2.23 24.22
N PRO A 156 11.47 -2.55 24.05
CA PRO A 156 12.14 -2.35 22.77
C PRO A 156 11.46 -3.11 21.62
N LEU A 157 11.44 -2.50 20.44
CA LEU A 157 10.90 -3.11 19.22
C LEU A 157 11.93 -4.02 18.55
N THR A 158 12.33 -5.08 19.27
CA THR A 158 13.21 -6.12 18.73
C THR A 158 12.42 -7.43 18.62
N ARG A 159 12.85 -8.30 17.70
CA ARG A 159 12.24 -9.63 17.51
C ARG A 159 11.98 -10.37 18.82
N GLN A 160 12.95 -10.34 19.74
CA GLN A 160 12.89 -11.06 21.01
C GLN A 160 11.73 -10.59 21.92
N TYR A 161 11.60 -9.27 22.11
CA TYR A 161 10.55 -8.72 22.97
C TYR A 161 9.18 -8.80 22.31
N VAL A 162 9.09 -8.53 21.01
CA VAL A 162 7.82 -8.62 20.29
C VAL A 162 7.31 -10.06 20.27
N GLU A 163 8.18 -11.06 20.07
CA GLU A 163 7.80 -12.47 20.15
C GLU A 163 7.27 -12.86 21.54
N GLN A 164 7.86 -12.33 22.63
CA GLN A 164 7.36 -12.55 23.99
C GLN A 164 5.96 -11.97 24.20
N VAL A 165 5.69 -10.77 23.67
CA VAL A 165 4.36 -10.16 23.75
C VAL A 165 3.35 -10.96 22.92
N ILE A 166 3.71 -11.38 21.70
CA ILE A 166 2.86 -12.28 20.88
C ILE A 166 2.53 -13.56 21.64
N ARG A 167 3.53 -14.15 22.32
CA ARG A 167 3.34 -15.37 23.12
C ARG A 167 2.37 -15.16 24.28
N ALA A 168 2.46 -14.03 24.98
CA ALA A 168 1.63 -13.71 26.13
C ALA A 168 0.20 -13.29 25.74
N GLU A 169 0.07 -12.45 24.70
CA GLU A 169 -1.19 -11.82 24.32
C GLU A 169 -2.02 -12.60 23.31
N ARG A 170 -1.39 -13.47 22.52
CA ARG A 170 -2.03 -14.26 21.45
C ARG A 170 -2.91 -13.40 20.52
N PRO A 171 -2.36 -12.33 19.91
CA PRO A 171 -3.15 -11.50 18.99
C PRO A 171 -3.49 -12.28 17.72
N GLY A 172 -4.70 -12.08 17.18
CA GLY A 172 -5.10 -12.66 15.89
C GLY A 172 -4.60 -11.86 14.69
N GLY A 173 -4.18 -10.61 14.92
CA GLY A 173 -3.62 -9.72 13.90
C GLY A 173 -2.47 -8.86 14.43
N ILE A 174 -1.58 -8.42 13.52
CA ILE A 174 -0.51 -7.48 13.82
C ILE A 174 -0.43 -6.38 12.74
N LEU A 175 -0.19 -5.15 13.18
CA LEU A 175 0.07 -3.99 12.34
C LEU A 175 1.51 -3.51 12.54
N VAL A 176 2.30 -3.52 11.45
CA VAL A 176 3.72 -3.13 11.44
C VAL A 176 3.99 -1.85 10.63
N THR A 177 2.98 -1.34 9.92
CA THR A 177 3.10 -0.23 8.97
C THR A 177 2.99 1.16 9.60
N PHE A 178 2.63 1.26 10.88
CA PHE A 178 2.40 2.53 11.57
C PHE A 178 3.56 2.96 12.49
N GLY A 179 4.66 2.19 12.52
CA GLY A 179 5.78 2.40 13.43
C GLY A 179 7.11 2.74 12.74
N GLY A 180 7.07 3.25 11.51
CA GLY A 180 8.26 3.58 10.73
C GLY A 180 9.16 2.37 10.44
N GLN A 181 10.43 2.65 10.14
CA GLN A 181 11.40 1.61 9.74
C GLN A 181 11.64 0.60 10.88
N THR A 182 11.65 1.07 12.13
CA THR A 182 11.85 0.19 13.30
C THR A 182 10.81 -0.94 13.34
N ALA A 183 9.53 -0.59 13.18
CA ALA A 183 8.45 -1.57 13.17
C ALA A 183 8.47 -2.46 11.93
N LEU A 184 8.74 -1.89 10.76
CA LEU A 184 8.83 -2.62 9.50
C LEU A 184 9.96 -3.67 9.53
N ASN A 185 11.17 -3.26 9.90
CA ASN A 185 12.32 -4.17 10.01
C ASN A 185 12.05 -5.28 11.04
N CYS A 186 11.47 -4.94 12.20
CA CYS A 186 11.09 -5.94 13.19
C CYS A 186 10.04 -6.92 12.64
N GLY A 187 9.04 -6.43 11.88
CA GLY A 187 8.06 -7.25 11.19
C GLY A 187 8.69 -8.23 10.20
N VAL A 188 9.63 -7.76 9.38
CA VAL A 188 10.38 -8.59 8.42
C VAL A 188 11.21 -9.66 9.15
N GLU A 189 11.88 -9.32 10.25
CA GLU A 189 12.63 -10.28 11.06
C GLU A 189 11.74 -11.36 11.69
N LEU A 190 10.56 -10.98 12.18
CA LEU A 190 9.59 -11.90 12.76
C LEU A 190 9.04 -12.87 11.72
N GLU A 191 8.75 -12.39 10.51
CA GLU A 191 8.31 -13.23 9.40
C GLU A 191 9.41 -14.20 8.95
N ARG A 192 10.65 -13.70 8.76
CA ARG A 192 11.81 -14.55 8.42
C ARG A 192 12.06 -15.64 9.47
N ALA A 193 11.81 -15.35 10.74
CA ALA A 193 11.91 -16.30 11.84
C ALA A 193 10.71 -17.26 11.97
N GLY A 194 9.68 -17.11 11.12
CA GLY A 194 8.46 -17.92 11.11
C GLY A 194 7.58 -17.72 12.34
N VAL A 195 7.70 -16.57 13.02
CA VAL A 195 6.99 -16.30 14.28
C VAL A 195 5.49 -16.14 14.05
N PHE A 196 5.09 -15.45 12.99
CA PHE A 196 3.68 -15.23 12.66
C PHE A 196 2.97 -16.55 12.35
N ALA A 197 3.56 -17.41 11.53
CA ALA A 197 3.06 -18.75 11.25
C ALA A 197 2.98 -19.63 12.52
N ARG A 198 4.03 -19.62 13.36
CA ARG A 198 4.10 -20.41 14.60
C ARG A 198 2.96 -20.09 15.58
N TYR A 199 2.56 -18.83 15.66
CA TYR A 199 1.56 -18.37 16.62
C TYR A 199 0.21 -18.01 15.99
N GLY A 200 0.03 -18.24 14.69
CA GLY A 200 -1.21 -17.95 13.97
C GLY A 200 -1.56 -16.46 13.93
N VAL A 201 -0.56 -15.57 13.94
CA VAL A 201 -0.76 -14.12 13.89
C VAL A 201 -0.82 -13.69 12.43
N ARG A 202 -1.89 -13.02 12.03
CA ARG A 202 -2.01 -12.50 10.66
C ARG A 202 -1.45 -11.09 10.55
N ILE A 203 -0.71 -10.83 9.50
CA ILE A 203 -0.26 -9.48 9.16
C ILE A 203 -1.43 -8.76 8.51
N MET A 204 -1.80 -7.61 9.07
CA MET A 204 -2.92 -6.82 8.60
C MET A 204 -2.43 -5.68 7.69
N GLY A 205 -3.17 -5.40 6.62
CA GLY A 205 -2.79 -4.41 5.61
C GLY A 205 -1.83 -5.01 4.59
N THR A 206 -0.81 -4.23 4.21
CA THR A 206 0.18 -4.62 3.19
C THR A 206 0.94 -5.88 3.62
N PRO A 207 0.99 -6.93 2.79
CA PRO A 207 1.77 -8.13 3.08
C PRO A 207 3.26 -7.82 3.27
N ILE A 208 3.97 -8.58 4.12
CA ILE A 208 5.42 -8.43 4.31
C ILE A 208 6.18 -8.61 3.00
N GLN A 209 5.72 -9.50 2.13
CA GLN A 209 6.36 -9.70 0.83
C GLN A 209 6.38 -8.41 0.00
N SER A 210 5.25 -7.68 -0.07
CA SER A 210 5.20 -6.38 -0.74
C SER A 210 6.09 -5.35 -0.06
N ILE A 211 6.18 -5.35 1.26
CA ILE A 211 7.11 -4.48 2.00
C ILE A 211 8.57 -4.77 1.59
N ILE A 212 8.98 -6.05 1.57
CA ILE A 212 10.32 -6.46 1.15
C ILE A 212 10.59 -6.03 -0.29
N GLU A 213 9.64 -6.23 -1.19
CA GLU A 213 9.76 -5.87 -2.60
C GLU A 213 9.87 -4.35 -2.82
N THR A 214 9.29 -3.54 -1.95
CA THR A 214 9.42 -2.06 -2.03
C THR A 214 10.68 -1.51 -1.35
N GLU A 215 11.19 -2.19 -0.32
CA GLU A 215 12.37 -1.77 0.44
C GLU A 215 13.68 -2.20 -0.22
N ASP A 216 13.68 -3.36 -0.90
CA ASP A 216 14.80 -3.83 -1.70
C ASP A 216 14.78 -3.16 -3.08
N ARG A 217 15.85 -2.44 -3.42
CA ARG A 217 15.92 -1.64 -4.64
C ARG A 217 15.97 -2.48 -5.92
N GLN A 218 16.54 -3.68 -5.86
CA GLN A 218 16.58 -4.56 -7.02
C GLN A 218 15.20 -5.16 -7.26
N LEU A 219 14.58 -5.71 -6.21
CA LEU A 219 13.24 -6.27 -6.31
C LEU A 219 12.22 -5.21 -6.76
N PHE A 220 12.36 -3.98 -6.26
CA PHE A 220 11.52 -2.87 -6.69
C PHE A 220 11.67 -2.58 -8.19
N ALA A 221 12.91 -2.49 -8.69
CA ALA A 221 13.17 -2.27 -10.10
C ALA A 221 12.61 -3.40 -10.98
N ASP A 222 12.76 -4.65 -10.52
CA ASP A 222 12.23 -5.82 -11.22
C ASP A 222 10.69 -5.77 -11.29
N ARG A 223 10.01 -5.44 -10.19
CA ARG A 223 8.53 -5.28 -10.14
C ARG A 223 8.02 -4.15 -11.03
N VAL A 224 8.74 -3.04 -11.11
CA VAL A 224 8.38 -1.92 -12.00
C VAL A 224 8.57 -2.33 -13.47
N ALA A 225 9.64 -3.07 -13.78
CA ALA A 225 9.88 -3.56 -15.13
C ALA A 225 8.82 -4.59 -15.61
N GLU A 226 8.26 -5.40 -14.69
CA GLU A 226 7.19 -6.37 -15.01
C GLU A 226 5.95 -5.72 -15.63
N ILE A 227 5.65 -4.46 -15.29
CA ILE A 227 4.50 -3.71 -15.83
C ILE A 227 4.89 -2.80 -17.02
N GLY A 228 6.14 -2.90 -17.51
CA GLY A 228 6.64 -2.07 -18.62
C GLY A 228 7.02 -0.65 -18.22
N GLU A 229 7.00 -0.34 -16.92
CA GLU A 229 7.44 0.95 -16.39
C GLU A 229 8.97 1.02 -16.23
N GLN A 230 9.51 2.23 -16.13
CA GLN A 230 10.95 2.44 -16.12
C GLN A 230 11.43 3.09 -14.82
N VAL A 231 12.52 2.54 -14.28
CA VAL A 231 13.31 3.19 -13.24
C VAL A 231 14.55 3.83 -13.86
N ALA A 232 15.09 4.86 -13.19
CA ALA A 232 16.38 5.41 -13.59
C ALA A 232 17.46 4.31 -13.58
N PRO A 233 18.44 4.35 -14.51
CA PRO A 233 19.56 3.43 -14.53
C PRO A 233 20.21 3.34 -13.14
N SER A 234 20.19 2.16 -12.54
CA SER A 234 20.64 1.94 -11.17
C SER A 234 21.18 0.53 -11.00
N ALA A 235 21.92 0.31 -9.91
CA ALA A 235 22.43 -0.99 -9.53
C ALA A 235 22.37 -1.15 -8.02
N ALA A 236 21.89 -2.29 -7.53
CA ALA A 236 22.06 -2.68 -6.14
C ALA A 236 23.49 -3.20 -5.92
N VAL A 237 24.16 -2.70 -4.88
CA VAL A 237 25.56 -2.99 -4.59
C VAL A 237 25.74 -3.32 -3.11
N TYR A 238 26.69 -4.21 -2.81
CA TYR A 238 26.93 -4.72 -1.46
C TYR A 238 28.37 -4.47 -0.99
N SER A 239 29.18 -3.78 -1.80
CA SER A 239 30.57 -3.41 -1.48
C SER A 239 30.91 -2.06 -2.12
N VAL A 240 31.94 -1.41 -1.60
CA VAL A 240 32.44 -0.15 -2.14
C VAL A 240 32.93 -0.36 -3.57
N GLU A 241 33.62 -1.46 -3.85
CA GLU A 241 34.12 -1.82 -5.18
C GLU A 241 32.98 -1.92 -6.20
N GLN A 242 31.91 -2.65 -5.86
CA GLN A 242 30.73 -2.75 -6.73
C GLN A 242 30.06 -1.39 -6.96
N ALA A 243 30.03 -0.51 -5.95
CA ALA A 243 29.50 0.84 -6.10
C ALA A 243 30.30 1.65 -7.12
N MET A 244 31.63 1.55 -7.09
CA MET A 244 32.51 2.21 -8.05
C MET A 244 32.29 1.69 -9.47
N GLU A 245 32.27 0.36 -9.66
CA GLU A 245 32.03 -0.26 -10.97
C GLU A 245 30.65 0.11 -11.54
N ALA A 246 29.63 0.19 -10.69
CA ALA A 246 28.29 0.62 -11.09
C ALA A 246 28.29 2.08 -11.55
N ALA A 247 28.98 2.97 -10.82
CA ALA A 247 29.05 4.38 -11.17
C ALA A 247 29.85 4.65 -12.45
N ASP A 248 30.93 3.91 -12.71
CA ASP A 248 31.68 4.00 -13.96
C ASP A 248 30.83 3.58 -15.17
N ARG A 249 29.92 2.63 -14.99
CA ARG A 249 28.96 2.21 -16.03
C ARG A 249 27.81 3.21 -16.24
N ILE A 250 27.29 3.80 -15.17
CA ILE A 250 26.13 4.72 -15.22
C ILE A 250 26.56 6.12 -15.66
N GLY A 251 27.74 6.57 -15.21
CA GLY A 251 28.25 7.93 -15.39
C GLY A 251 27.87 8.85 -14.24
N TYR A 252 28.82 9.71 -13.84
CA TYR A 252 28.61 10.72 -12.82
C TYR A 252 27.83 11.94 -13.37
N PRO A 253 27.03 12.64 -12.54
CA PRO A 253 26.82 12.42 -11.10
C PRO A 253 25.87 11.25 -10.80
N VAL A 254 26.11 10.55 -9.69
CA VAL A 254 25.27 9.44 -9.21
C VAL A 254 24.66 9.74 -7.84
N MET A 255 23.51 9.13 -7.55
CA MET A 255 22.82 9.21 -6.25
C MET A 255 22.96 7.86 -5.54
N ALA A 256 23.69 7.83 -4.43
CA ALA A 256 23.77 6.67 -3.55
C ALA A 256 22.62 6.71 -2.53
N ARG A 257 21.88 5.60 -2.38
CA ARG A 257 20.81 5.46 -1.38
C ARG A 257 20.93 4.13 -0.67
N ALA A 258 20.89 4.15 0.66
CA ALA A 258 20.86 2.91 1.46
C ALA A 258 19.50 2.21 1.34
N ALA A 259 19.51 0.88 1.46
CA ALA A 259 18.30 0.05 1.55
C ALA A 259 17.84 -0.09 3.01
N PHE A 260 16.56 -0.38 3.23
CA PHE A 260 15.96 -0.53 4.58
C PHE A 260 16.19 0.68 5.52
N SER A 261 16.27 1.88 4.94
CA SER A 261 16.45 3.13 5.68
C SER A 261 15.45 4.21 5.23
N LEU A 262 15.04 5.05 6.18
CA LEU A 262 14.17 6.21 5.94
C LEU A 262 14.95 7.52 6.08
N GLY A 263 14.41 8.58 5.49
CA GLY A 263 14.93 9.95 5.66
C GLY A 263 16.28 10.21 4.99
N GLY A 264 16.72 9.34 4.07
CA GLY A 264 18.00 9.49 3.38
C GLY A 264 19.22 9.17 4.24
N LEU A 265 19.06 8.42 5.33
CA LEU A 265 20.17 7.96 6.15
C LEU A 265 21.18 7.18 5.28
N GLY A 266 22.43 7.62 5.25
CA GLY A 266 23.48 7.03 4.41
C GLY A 266 23.32 7.29 2.90
N SER A 267 22.48 8.26 2.51
CA SER A 267 22.25 8.64 1.11
C SER A 267 22.92 9.97 0.76
N GLY A 268 23.31 10.14 -0.51
CA GLY A 268 23.95 11.37 -0.99
C GLY A 268 24.24 11.38 -2.47
N PHE A 269 24.51 12.57 -3.02
CA PHE A 269 25.00 12.74 -4.37
C PHE A 269 26.53 12.60 -4.39
N ALA A 270 27.05 11.88 -5.38
CA ALA A 270 28.47 11.84 -5.70
C ALA A 270 28.66 12.36 -7.12
N CYS A 271 29.45 13.42 -7.26
CA CYS A 271 29.84 14.01 -8.54
C CYS A 271 31.10 13.37 -9.12
N ASN A 272 31.83 12.59 -8.32
CA ASN A 272 33.07 11.93 -8.71
C ASN A 272 33.33 10.66 -7.88
N ALA A 273 34.39 9.94 -8.25
CA ALA A 273 34.81 8.69 -7.65
C ALA A 273 35.15 8.79 -6.15
N ASP A 274 35.80 9.87 -5.73
CA ASP A 274 36.24 10.04 -4.34
C ASP A 274 35.05 10.31 -3.42
N GLU A 275 34.11 11.15 -3.85
CA GLU A 275 32.84 11.39 -3.15
C GLU A 275 32.03 10.10 -2.99
N LEU A 276 31.93 9.29 -4.06
CA LEU A 276 31.19 8.04 -4.00
C LEU A 276 31.84 7.04 -3.04
N ARG A 277 33.17 6.91 -3.06
CA ARG A 277 33.89 6.01 -2.15
C ARG A 277 33.63 6.39 -0.70
N SER A 278 33.67 7.68 -0.38
CA SER A 278 33.36 8.17 0.96
C SER A 278 31.93 7.83 1.38
N LEU A 279 30.95 8.09 0.50
CA LEU A 279 29.54 7.79 0.77
C LEU A 279 29.27 6.29 0.93
N ALA A 280 29.79 5.45 0.02
CA ALA A 280 29.59 4.01 0.06
C ALA A 280 30.23 3.38 1.31
N THR A 281 31.41 3.87 1.71
CA THR A 281 32.08 3.40 2.95
C THR A 281 31.23 3.73 4.18
N GLN A 282 30.64 4.92 4.23
CA GLN A 282 29.78 5.32 5.35
C GLN A 282 28.45 4.57 5.37
N ALA A 283 27.87 4.29 4.19
CA ALA A 283 26.57 3.63 4.08
C ALA A 283 26.62 2.12 4.34
N LEU A 284 27.77 1.48 4.11
CA LEU A 284 27.98 0.04 4.30
C LEU A 284 28.65 -0.33 5.64
N ALA A 285 29.06 0.68 6.43
CA ALA A 285 29.63 0.51 7.77
C ALA A 285 28.56 0.26 8.83
#